data_AF-A0A430CGT4-F1
#
_entry.id   AF-A0A430CGT4-F1
#
_cell.length_a   1.000
_cell.length_b   1.000
_cell.length_c   1.000
_cell.angle_alpha   90.00
_cell.angle_beta   90.00
_cell.angle_gamma   90.00
#
_symmetry.space_group_name_H-M   'P 1'
#
loop_
_entity.id
_entity.type
_entity.pdbx_description
1 polymer ?
#
loop_
_entity_poly.entity_id
_entity_poly.type
_entity_poly.pdbx_seq_one_letter_code
_entity_poly.pdbx_strand_id
1 'polypeptide(L)'
;MIGNGIREYRDVIGSLRYVRSRSDLKNLKLGLLSRCCGMNATMAAMSKHREEFDDVRAIVAPQPISLSSFYRTILAHMGMSDALPEVADALRRATSMELKDMDMPQYATAVDVPTLLLQVRDDTLTTPADVQAMFDAMPTDQKDLIWIEGTNRRFDGYNYLPENPKPMLDWFDRFVA
;
A
#
# COMPACT_ATOMS: atom_id res chain seq x y z
N MET A 1 17.43 7.09 1.01
CA MET A 1 17.35 6.02 2.03
C MET A 1 15.98 5.38 1.88
N ILE A 2 15.93 4.08 1.57
CA ILE A 2 14.68 3.34 1.28
C ILE A 2 13.98 3.05 2.61
N GLY A 3 12.74 3.51 2.78
CA GLY A 3 11.96 3.33 3.99
C GLY A 3 10.71 2.46 3.84
N ASN A 4 10.51 1.82 2.67
CA ASN A 4 9.30 1.07 2.33
C ASN A 4 7.99 1.85 2.58
N GLY A 5 7.99 3.18 2.40
CA GLY A 5 6.85 4.07 2.64
C GLY A 5 6.99 4.94 3.89
N ILE A 6 7.83 4.55 4.86
CA ILE A 6 7.94 5.23 6.16
C ILE A 6 8.61 6.60 6.09
N ARG A 7 9.40 6.87 5.04
CA ARG A 7 9.98 8.20 4.80
C ARG A 7 9.33 8.91 3.63
N GLU A 8 8.90 8.13 2.65
CA GLU A 8 8.27 8.51 1.40
C GLU A 8 6.84 9.04 1.59
N TYR A 9 6.22 8.83 2.77
CA TYR A 9 4.92 9.44 3.11
C TYR A 9 4.90 10.96 2.90
N ARG A 10 6.05 11.62 3.05
CA ARG A 10 6.21 13.07 2.84
C ARG A 10 5.94 13.46 1.39
N ASP A 11 6.26 12.59 0.44
CA ASP A 11 6.02 12.82 -0.99
C ASP A 11 4.53 12.70 -1.31
N VAL A 12 3.80 11.80 -0.62
CA VAL A 12 2.33 11.72 -0.69
C VAL A 12 1.71 13.04 -0.22
N ILE A 13 2.10 13.52 0.96
CA ILE A 13 1.62 14.82 1.48
C ILE A 13 2.00 15.97 0.54
N GLY A 14 3.24 15.96 0.03
CA GLY A 14 3.72 16.93 -0.94
C GLY A 14 2.85 16.97 -2.20
N SER A 15 2.43 15.81 -2.72
CA SER A 15 1.56 15.72 -3.89
C SER A 15 0.15 16.30 -3.63
N LEU A 16 -0.43 16.02 -2.46
CA LEU A 16 -1.74 16.55 -2.06
C LEU A 16 -1.69 18.08 -1.91
N ARG A 17 -0.68 18.58 -1.19
CA ARG A 17 -0.45 20.02 -1.03
C ARG A 17 -0.18 20.71 -2.37
N TYR A 18 0.56 20.08 -3.28
CA TYR A 18 0.81 20.61 -4.62
C TYR A 18 -0.50 20.82 -5.38
N VAL A 19 -1.37 19.81 -5.41
CA VAL A 19 -2.68 19.90 -6.07
C VAL A 19 -3.54 21.00 -5.46
N ARG A 20 -3.58 21.10 -4.12
CA ARG A 20 -4.33 22.16 -3.41
C ARG A 20 -3.77 23.57 -3.63
N SER A 21 -2.46 23.69 -3.87
CA SER A 21 -1.81 24.98 -4.12
C SER A 21 -2.15 25.57 -5.50
N ARG A 22 -2.58 24.73 -6.44
CA ARG A 22 -2.84 25.11 -7.83
C ARG A 22 -4.26 25.63 -8.01
N SER A 23 -4.40 26.85 -8.54
CA SER A 23 -5.69 27.50 -8.74
C SER A 23 -6.64 26.74 -9.66
N ASP A 24 -6.09 26.00 -10.63
CA ASP A 24 -6.83 25.18 -11.61
C ASP A 24 -7.15 23.76 -11.10
N LEU A 25 -6.50 23.29 -10.03
CA LEU A 25 -6.70 21.93 -9.50
C LEU A 25 -7.38 21.90 -8.13
N LYS A 26 -7.26 22.96 -7.32
CA LYS A 26 -7.70 23.00 -5.91
C LYS A 26 -9.18 22.68 -5.65
N ASN A 27 -10.03 22.79 -6.68
CA ASN A 27 -11.47 22.53 -6.59
C ASN A 27 -11.85 21.18 -7.21
N LEU A 28 -10.89 20.39 -7.70
CA LEU A 28 -11.15 19.06 -8.27
C LEU A 28 -11.41 18.04 -7.15
N LYS A 29 -12.17 17.00 -7.49
CA LYS A 29 -12.40 15.85 -6.61
C LYS A 29 -11.15 14.98 -6.62
N LEU A 30 -10.71 14.51 -5.46
CA LEU A 30 -9.45 13.78 -5.32
C LEU A 30 -9.71 12.30 -5.03
N GLY A 31 -9.06 11.44 -5.83
CA GLY A 31 -8.91 10.01 -5.58
C GLY A 31 -7.45 9.62 -5.80
N LEU A 32 -6.99 8.58 -5.09
CA LEU A 32 -5.60 8.13 -5.16
C LEU A 32 -5.50 6.77 -5.85
N LEU A 33 -4.52 6.64 -6.74
CA LEU A 33 -4.03 5.35 -7.22
C LEU A 33 -2.67 5.08 -6.57
N SER A 34 -2.69 4.34 -5.46
CA SER A 34 -1.51 4.10 -4.62
C SER A 34 -0.96 2.70 -4.88
N ARG A 35 -0.03 2.58 -5.83
CA ARG A 35 0.55 1.27 -6.23
C ARG A 35 1.75 0.88 -5.36
N CYS A 36 1.78 -0.37 -4.90
CA CYS A 36 2.88 -0.96 -4.14
C CYS A 36 3.31 -0.12 -2.93
N CYS A 37 4.60 0.23 -2.82
CA CYS A 37 5.12 1.12 -1.78
C CYS A 37 4.44 2.51 -1.78
N GLY A 38 3.76 2.90 -2.86
CA GLY A 38 2.88 4.05 -2.87
C GLY A 38 1.75 3.92 -1.85
N MET A 39 1.12 2.74 -1.75
CA MET A 39 0.11 2.51 -0.70
C MET A 39 0.74 2.44 0.68
N ASN A 40 1.93 1.84 0.82
CA ASN A 40 2.64 1.86 2.10
C ASN A 40 2.90 3.30 2.58
N ALA A 41 3.35 4.16 1.68
CA ALA A 41 3.54 5.59 1.94
C ALA A 41 2.22 6.31 2.24
N THR A 42 1.14 5.96 1.54
CA THR A 42 -0.22 6.49 1.83
C THR A 42 -0.68 6.10 3.23
N MET A 43 -0.59 4.83 3.63
CA MET A 43 -0.95 4.38 4.98
C MET A 43 -0.11 5.09 6.05
N ALA A 44 1.20 5.18 5.85
CA ALA A 44 2.10 5.90 6.75
C ALA A 44 1.78 7.40 6.83
N ALA A 45 1.37 8.02 5.72
CA ALA A 45 0.96 9.42 5.67
C ALA A 45 -0.34 9.63 6.45
N MET A 46 -1.37 8.81 6.20
CA MET A 46 -2.65 8.88 6.90
C MET A 46 -2.49 8.65 8.41
N SER A 47 -1.60 7.73 8.81
CA SER A 47 -1.31 7.46 10.22
C SER A 47 -0.64 8.64 10.94
N LYS A 48 0.12 9.48 10.23
CA LYS A 48 0.87 10.61 10.80
C LYS A 48 0.19 11.97 10.63
N HIS A 49 -0.58 12.13 9.56
CA HIS A 49 -1.14 13.38 9.06
C HIS A 49 -2.52 13.14 8.45
N ARG A 50 -3.46 12.64 9.25
CA ARG A 50 -4.81 12.30 8.79
C ARG A 50 -5.53 13.49 8.16
N GLU A 51 -5.30 14.70 8.67
CA GLU A 51 -5.86 15.96 8.16
C GLU A 51 -5.50 16.24 6.70
N GLU A 52 -4.37 15.69 6.23
CA GLU A 52 -3.97 15.82 4.83
C GLU A 52 -4.85 14.99 3.90
N PHE A 53 -5.79 14.18 4.39
CA PHE A 53 -6.62 13.28 3.59
C PHE A 53 -8.12 13.61 3.65
N ASP A 54 -8.52 14.69 4.32
CA ASP A 54 -9.94 15.04 4.53
C ASP A 54 -10.75 15.22 3.21
N ASP A 55 -10.10 15.60 2.11
CA ASP A 55 -10.71 15.78 0.78
C ASP A 55 -10.43 14.60 -0.19
N VAL A 56 -9.70 13.58 0.25
CA VAL A 56 -9.44 12.36 -0.52
C VAL A 56 -10.65 11.44 -0.39
N ARG A 57 -11.31 11.20 -1.52
CA ARG A 57 -12.61 10.51 -1.54
C ARG A 57 -12.51 9.00 -1.71
N ALA A 58 -11.43 8.51 -2.31
CA ALA A 58 -11.20 7.08 -2.51
C ALA A 58 -9.74 6.76 -2.80
N ILE A 59 -9.35 5.52 -2.51
CA ILE A 59 -8.06 4.93 -2.84
C ILE A 59 -8.27 3.65 -3.65
N VAL A 60 -7.47 3.46 -4.69
CA VAL A 60 -7.25 2.17 -5.34
C VAL A 60 -5.81 1.76 -5.06
N ALA A 61 -5.62 0.59 -4.46
CA ALA A 61 -4.36 0.14 -3.88
C ALA A 61 -3.88 -1.20 -4.49
N PRO A 62 -3.18 -1.18 -5.64
CA PRO A 62 -2.60 -2.40 -6.20
C PRO A 62 -1.36 -2.84 -5.42
N GLN A 63 -1.43 -4.02 -4.82
CA GLN A 63 -0.32 -4.80 -4.28
C GLN A 63 0.50 -4.07 -3.20
N PRO A 64 -0.02 -3.58 -2.07
CA PRO A 64 0.84 -3.15 -0.96
C PRO A 64 1.69 -4.32 -0.42
N ILE A 65 2.70 -4.02 0.39
CA ILE A 65 3.62 -5.06 0.90
C ILE A 65 4.26 -4.70 2.23
N SER A 66 4.19 -5.60 3.20
CA SER A 66 5.01 -5.53 4.41
C SER A 66 6.41 -6.08 4.15
N LEU A 67 7.43 -5.39 4.66
CA LEU A 67 8.81 -5.77 4.39
C LEU A 67 9.21 -7.07 5.11
N SER A 68 8.59 -7.37 6.27
CA SER A 68 8.84 -8.66 6.94
C SER A 68 8.29 -9.83 6.14
N SER A 69 7.09 -9.70 5.56
CA SER A 69 6.48 -10.70 4.67
C SER A 69 7.38 -10.95 3.44
N PHE A 70 7.89 -9.86 2.84
CA PHE A 70 8.83 -9.91 1.73
C PHE A 70 10.12 -10.68 2.04
N TYR A 71 10.81 -10.33 3.12
CA TYR A 71 12.06 -11.00 3.44
C TYR A 71 11.85 -12.44 3.89
N ARG A 72 10.79 -12.74 4.64
CA ARG A 72 10.46 -14.12 5.03
C ARG A 72 10.21 -15.01 3.81
N THR A 73 9.45 -14.52 2.84
CA THR A 73 9.15 -15.28 1.62
C THR A 73 10.42 -15.48 0.78
N ILE A 74 11.21 -14.43 0.52
CA ILE A 74 12.45 -14.57 -0.25
C ILE A 74 13.45 -15.51 0.43
N LEU A 75 13.68 -15.34 1.73
CA LEU A 75 14.61 -16.20 2.47
C LEU A 75 14.16 -17.66 2.46
N ALA A 76 12.85 -17.92 2.59
CA ALA A 76 12.31 -19.27 2.46
C ALA A 76 12.57 -19.87 1.07
N HIS A 77 12.35 -19.10 -0.01
CA HIS A 77 12.67 -19.55 -1.38
C HIS A 77 14.17 -19.83 -1.58
N MET A 78 15.04 -19.15 -0.85
CA MET A 78 16.49 -19.37 -0.88
C MET A 78 16.96 -20.52 0.04
N GLY A 79 16.07 -21.13 0.82
CA GLY A 79 16.46 -22.12 1.84
C GLY A 79 17.22 -21.51 3.02
N MET A 80 17.03 -20.22 3.28
CA MET A 80 17.75 -19.41 4.26
C MET A 80 16.83 -18.77 5.31
N SER A 81 15.74 -19.46 5.70
CA SER A 81 14.74 -18.94 6.64
C SER A 81 15.34 -18.42 7.96
N ASP A 82 16.43 -19.03 8.42
CA ASP A 82 17.11 -18.67 9.67
C ASP A 82 17.91 -17.36 9.57
N ALA A 83 18.12 -16.81 8.36
CA ALA A 83 18.92 -15.60 8.12
C ALA A 83 18.13 -14.28 8.30
N LEU A 84 16.87 -14.35 8.76
CA LEU A 84 16.04 -13.17 8.97
C LEU A 84 16.61 -12.19 10.01
N PRO A 85 17.19 -12.63 11.15
CA PRO A 85 17.83 -11.73 12.10
C PRO A 85 18.96 -10.90 11.48
N GLU A 86 19.79 -11.50 10.62
CA GLU A 86 20.90 -10.85 9.93
C GLU A 86 20.41 -9.79 8.94
N VAL A 87 19.33 -10.10 8.22
CA VAL A 87 18.66 -9.14 7.33
C VAL A 87 18.07 -7.98 8.13
N ALA A 88 17.38 -8.26 9.24
CA ALA A 88 16.81 -7.25 10.11
C ALA A 88 17.91 -6.33 10.71
N ASP A 89 19.01 -6.91 11.16
CA ASP A 89 20.18 -6.17 11.67
C ASP A 89 20.86 -5.32 10.59
N ALA A 90 21.01 -5.84 9.37
CA ALA A 90 21.54 -5.08 8.24
C ALA A 90 20.62 -3.91 7.87
N LEU A 91 19.30 -4.14 7.82
CA LEU A 91 18.30 -3.12 7.57
C LEU A 91 18.32 -2.03 8.66
N ARG A 92 18.40 -2.43 9.94
CA ARG A 92 18.50 -1.50 11.08
C ARG A 92 19.75 -0.64 10.98
N ARG A 93 20.91 -1.22 10.66
CA ARG A 93 22.15 -0.45 10.47
C ARG A 93 22.04 0.54 9.30
N ALA A 94 21.37 0.16 8.21
CA ALA A 94 21.24 1.00 7.02
C ALA A 94 20.20 2.12 7.15
N THR A 95 19.16 1.92 7.97
CA THR A 95 17.97 2.79 7.97
C THR A 95 17.61 3.38 9.34
N SER A 96 18.20 2.85 10.41
CA SER A 96 17.86 3.11 11.81
C SER A 96 16.42 2.76 12.18
N MET A 97 15.79 1.85 11.43
CA MET A 97 14.43 1.35 11.67
C MET A 97 14.46 -0.16 11.88
N GLU A 98 13.58 -0.66 12.73
CA GLU A 98 13.37 -2.10 12.87
C GLU A 98 12.57 -2.62 11.67
N LEU A 99 12.75 -3.90 11.33
CA LEU A 99 11.99 -4.54 10.24
C LEU A 99 10.48 -4.39 10.43
N LYS A 100 10.00 -4.56 11.67
CA LYS A 100 8.59 -4.39 12.05
C LYS A 100 8.04 -2.98 11.81
N ASP A 101 8.90 -1.96 11.75
CA ASP A 101 8.46 -0.58 11.51
C ASP A 101 8.05 -0.40 10.04
N MET A 102 8.33 -1.38 9.18
CA MET A 102 8.00 -1.39 7.75
C MET A 102 6.90 -2.41 7.40
N ASP A 103 6.15 -2.86 8.40
CA ASP A 103 5.00 -3.75 8.25
C ASP A 103 3.69 -2.94 8.26
N MET A 104 2.89 -3.13 7.23
CA MET A 104 1.77 -2.23 6.91
C MET A 104 0.48 -2.41 7.72
N PRO A 105 0.14 -3.60 8.30
CA PRO A 105 -1.08 -3.74 9.07
C PRO A 105 -1.27 -2.70 10.20
N GLN A 106 -0.19 -2.27 10.85
CA GLN A 106 -0.27 -1.24 11.89
C GLN A 106 -0.69 0.14 11.33
N TYR A 107 -0.27 0.47 10.11
CA TYR A 107 -0.58 1.73 9.45
C TYR A 107 -1.93 1.70 8.73
N ALA A 108 -2.37 0.52 8.29
CA ALA A 108 -3.68 0.31 7.68
C ALA A 108 -4.84 0.72 8.61
N THR A 109 -4.62 0.70 9.93
CA THR A 109 -5.59 1.19 10.93
C THR A 109 -5.98 2.67 10.77
N ALA A 110 -5.21 3.46 10.03
CA ALA A 110 -5.50 4.85 9.74
C ALA A 110 -6.28 5.06 8.43
N VAL A 111 -6.55 3.99 7.66
CA VAL A 111 -7.21 4.07 6.36
C VAL A 111 -8.73 3.99 6.53
N ASP A 112 -9.34 5.15 6.72
CA ASP A 112 -10.77 5.33 6.94
C ASP A 112 -11.53 5.82 5.69
N VAL A 113 -10.83 6.04 4.59
CA VAL A 113 -11.41 6.41 3.29
C VAL A 113 -11.74 5.17 2.44
N PRO A 114 -12.73 5.25 1.53
CA PRO A 114 -13.07 4.15 0.64
C PRO A 114 -11.86 3.55 -0.09
N THR A 115 -11.57 2.28 0.12
CA THR A 115 -10.35 1.64 -0.43
C THR A 115 -10.63 0.34 -1.19
N LEU A 116 -10.23 0.29 -2.46
CA LEU A 116 -10.17 -0.94 -3.26
C LEU A 116 -8.75 -1.50 -3.22
N LEU A 117 -8.57 -2.65 -2.59
CA LEU A 117 -7.30 -3.36 -2.51
C LEU A 117 -7.24 -4.48 -3.56
N LEU A 118 -6.11 -4.65 -4.23
CA LEU A 118 -5.91 -5.76 -5.17
C LEU A 118 -4.59 -6.45 -4.90
N GLN A 119 -4.57 -7.79 -4.87
CA GLN A 119 -3.37 -8.57 -4.60
C GLN A 119 -3.39 -9.89 -5.37
N VAL A 120 -2.23 -10.34 -5.85
CA VAL A 120 -2.07 -11.68 -6.41
C VAL A 120 -2.07 -12.64 -5.24
N ARG A 121 -3.02 -13.57 -5.24
CA ARG A 121 -3.25 -14.46 -4.10
C ARG A 121 -2.00 -15.28 -3.78
N ASP A 122 -1.38 -15.86 -4.80
CA ASP A 122 -0.19 -16.71 -4.66
C ASP A 122 1.12 -15.95 -4.94
N ASP A 123 1.19 -14.65 -4.64
CA ASP A 123 2.38 -13.82 -4.90
C ASP A 123 3.61 -14.38 -4.17
N THR A 124 4.67 -14.69 -4.91
CA THR A 124 5.92 -15.23 -4.35
C THR A 124 6.68 -14.25 -3.44
N LEU A 125 6.30 -12.98 -3.41
CA LEU A 125 6.98 -11.92 -2.64
C LEU A 125 6.20 -11.49 -1.39
N THR A 126 5.02 -12.02 -1.14
CA THR A 126 4.27 -11.76 0.10
C THR A 126 3.40 -12.97 0.45
N THR A 127 2.44 -12.81 1.37
CA THR A 127 1.51 -13.87 1.73
C THR A 127 0.08 -13.34 1.70
N PRO A 128 -0.93 -14.19 1.41
CA PRO A 128 -2.33 -13.81 1.58
C PRO A 128 -2.63 -13.29 2.99
N ALA A 129 -2.00 -13.85 4.01
CA ALA A 129 -2.22 -13.48 5.41
C ALA A 129 -1.78 -12.04 5.72
N ASP A 130 -0.64 -11.60 5.17
CA ASP A 130 -0.16 -10.22 5.33
C ASP A 130 -1.14 -9.22 4.71
N VAL A 131 -1.61 -9.49 3.50
CA VAL A 131 -2.56 -8.62 2.79
C VAL A 131 -3.94 -8.64 3.44
N GLN A 132 -4.41 -9.81 3.90
CA GLN A 132 -5.66 -9.91 4.66
C GLN A 132 -5.57 -9.11 5.96
N ALA A 133 -4.43 -9.17 6.68
CA ALA A 133 -4.23 -8.39 7.89
C ALA A 133 -4.26 -6.88 7.62
N MET A 134 -3.70 -6.41 6.50
CA MET A 134 -3.84 -5.01 6.08
C MET A 134 -5.30 -4.65 5.80
N PHE A 135 -6.01 -5.48 5.04
CA PHE A 135 -7.42 -5.26 4.69
C PHE A 135 -8.32 -5.20 5.93
N ASP A 136 -8.16 -6.17 6.84
CA ASP A 136 -8.97 -6.28 8.06
C ASP A 136 -8.72 -5.11 9.01
N ALA A 137 -7.48 -4.62 9.09
CA ALA A 137 -7.10 -3.50 9.95
C ALA A 137 -7.72 -2.15 9.53
N MET A 138 -8.11 -1.97 8.26
CA MET A 138 -8.73 -0.72 7.80
C MET A 138 -10.09 -0.51 8.50
N PRO A 139 -10.31 0.63 9.18
CA PRO A 139 -11.56 0.88 9.92
C PRO A 139 -12.78 1.17 9.03
N THR A 140 -12.59 1.52 7.75
CA THR A 140 -13.70 1.79 6.84
C THR A 140 -14.50 0.52 6.52
N ASP A 141 -15.82 0.65 6.38
CA ASP A 141 -16.72 -0.37 5.84
C ASP A 141 -16.79 -0.33 4.31
N GLN A 142 -16.33 0.76 3.70
CA GLN A 142 -16.26 0.97 2.26
C GLN A 142 -14.94 0.44 1.71
N LYS A 143 -14.71 -0.87 1.85
CA LYS A 143 -13.50 -1.54 1.37
C LYS A 143 -13.81 -2.85 0.66
N ASP A 144 -13.12 -3.07 -0.45
CA ASP A 144 -13.17 -4.31 -1.22
C ASP A 144 -11.75 -4.85 -1.43
N LEU A 145 -11.61 -6.18 -1.47
CA LEU A 145 -10.36 -6.88 -1.76
C LEU A 145 -10.54 -7.81 -2.96
N ILE A 146 -9.81 -7.52 -4.03
CA ILE A 146 -9.73 -8.39 -5.21
C ILE A 146 -8.50 -9.29 -5.08
N TRP A 147 -8.74 -10.59 -4.97
CA TRP A 147 -7.72 -11.61 -5.16
C TRP A 147 -7.56 -11.93 -6.64
N ILE A 148 -6.36 -11.70 -7.17
CA ILE A 148 -5.98 -12.07 -8.52
C ILE A 148 -5.41 -13.49 -8.45
N GLU A 149 -6.11 -14.43 -9.08
CA GLU A 149 -5.80 -15.86 -9.04
C GLU A 149 -5.20 -16.35 -10.36
N GLY A 150 -4.66 -17.57 -10.37
CA GLY A 150 -4.10 -18.20 -11.58
C GLY A 150 -2.69 -17.73 -11.95
N THR A 151 -2.03 -16.97 -11.07
CA THR A 151 -0.64 -16.56 -11.21
C THR A 151 0.02 -16.42 -9.84
N ASN A 152 1.34 -16.61 -9.81
CA ASN A 152 2.18 -16.29 -8.66
C ASN A 152 3.08 -15.06 -8.89
N ARG A 153 3.01 -14.46 -10.09
CA ARG A 153 3.87 -13.35 -10.49
C ARG A 153 3.23 -12.04 -10.05
N ARG A 154 3.88 -11.34 -9.11
CA ARG A 154 3.48 -10.00 -8.66
C ARG A 154 3.24 -9.00 -9.80
N PHE A 155 4.00 -9.10 -10.89
CA PHE A 155 3.88 -8.20 -12.05
C PHE A 155 2.54 -8.33 -12.79
N ASP A 156 1.93 -9.52 -12.81
CA ASP A 156 0.59 -9.69 -13.37
C ASP A 156 -0.43 -8.88 -12.54
N GLY A 157 -0.22 -8.84 -11.23
CA GLY A 157 -0.97 -8.00 -10.31
C GLY A 157 -0.93 -6.51 -10.60
N TYR A 158 0.22 -6.01 -11.08
CA TYR A 158 0.36 -4.63 -11.49
C TYR A 158 -0.28 -4.31 -12.85
N ASN A 159 -0.36 -5.30 -13.73
CA ASN A 159 -0.96 -5.16 -15.06
C ASN A 159 -2.46 -5.45 -15.07
N TYR A 160 -3.00 -5.99 -13.98
CA TYR A 160 -4.41 -6.36 -13.86
C TYR A 160 -5.36 -5.21 -14.16
N LEU A 161 -5.17 -4.01 -13.59
CA LEU A 161 -6.06 -2.87 -13.82
C LEU A 161 -5.95 -2.28 -15.25
N PRO A 162 -4.75 -2.17 -15.85
CA PRO A 162 -4.65 -1.87 -17.29
C PRO A 162 -5.41 -2.87 -18.18
N GLU A 163 -5.37 -4.16 -17.88
CA GLU A 163 -6.06 -5.21 -18.65
C GLU A 163 -7.56 -5.32 -18.31
N ASN A 164 -7.92 -4.96 -17.08
CA ASN A 164 -9.26 -5.03 -16.52
C ASN A 164 -9.57 -3.69 -15.82
N PRO A 165 -9.85 -2.61 -16.58
CA PRO A 165 -10.00 -1.27 -16.00
C PRO A 165 -11.30 -1.10 -15.21
N LYS A 166 -12.32 -1.92 -15.49
CA LYS A 166 -13.66 -1.77 -14.93
C LYS A 166 -13.70 -1.64 -13.40
N PRO A 167 -13.02 -2.48 -12.59
CA PRO A 167 -13.05 -2.35 -11.13
C PRO A 167 -12.55 -1.00 -10.63
N MET A 168 -11.46 -0.47 -11.21
CA MET A 168 -10.92 0.85 -10.84
C MET A 168 -11.87 1.97 -11.27
N LEU A 169 -12.41 1.90 -12.48
CA LEU A 169 -13.35 2.90 -13.00
C LEU A 169 -14.63 2.93 -12.19
N ASP A 170 -15.22 1.76 -11.89
CA ASP A 170 -16.42 1.65 -11.06
C ASP A 170 -16.18 2.17 -9.64
N TRP A 171 -14.99 1.92 -9.05
CA TRP A 171 -14.65 2.41 -7.72
C TRP A 171 -14.58 3.94 -7.69
N PHE A 172 -13.88 4.54 -8.65
CA PHE A 172 -13.81 6.00 -8.73
C PHE A 172 -15.13 6.63 -9.13
N ASP A 173 -15.94 6.01 -9.99
CA ASP A 173 -17.28 6.48 -10.30
C ASP A 173 -18.17 6.50 -9.04
N ARG A 174 -18.10 5.44 -8.23
CA ARG A 174 -18.89 5.33 -6.99
C ARG A 174 -18.55 6.39 -5.94
N PHE A 175 -17.27 6.73 -5.77
CA PHE A 175 -16.81 7.54 -4.62
C PHE A 175 -16.24 8.91 -4.99
N VAL A 176 -15.78 9.09 -6.23
CA VAL A 176 -15.14 10.33 -6.71
C VAL A 176 -16.03 11.09 -7.69
N ALA A 177 -17.02 10.47 -8.35
CA ALA A 177 -17.88 11.15 -9.32
C ALA A 177 -18.73 12.30 -8.75
#